data_AF-A0A8T2N1J1-F1
#
_entry.id   AF-A0A8T2N1J1-F1
#
_cell.length_a   1.000
_cell.length_b   1.000
_cell.length_c   1.000
_cell.angle_alpha   90.00
_cell.angle_beta   90.00
_cell.angle_gamma   90.00
#
_symmetry.space_group_name_H-M   'P 1'
#
loop_
_entity.id
_entity.type
_entity.pdbx_description
1 polymer ?
#
loop_
_entity_poly.entity_id
_entity_poly.type
_entity_poly.pdbx_seq_one_letter_code
_entity_poly.pdbx_strand_id
1 'polypeptide(L)'
;MGQMFVLEKGEYPRWDSWSNSYRCECLMSVRPVRMDSLEPTICLFDGLNFEGRKMEVCDEDIPSLWSYGFQDHVSSVQVTGGTWVGYQYPGYRGNQYLFENGAYKHWNEWGAPDPQIQSLRRVKDLLTHRRDGFETATV
;
A
#
# COMPACT_ATOMS: atom_id res chain seq x y z
N MET A 1 -4.06 -17.38 -6.72
CA MET A 1 -4.01 -16.28 -5.73
C MET A 1 -5.35 -15.58 -5.72
N GLY A 2 -5.82 -15.15 -4.55
CA GLY A 2 -7.10 -14.45 -4.40
C GLY A 2 -6.90 -12.94 -4.21
N GLN A 3 -7.99 -12.19 -4.28
CA GLN A 3 -7.99 -10.76 -3.98
C GLN A 3 -7.60 -10.49 -2.53
N MET A 4 -6.82 -9.42 -2.30
CA MET A 4 -6.45 -8.94 -0.97
C MET A 4 -7.27 -7.72 -0.55
N PHE A 5 -7.49 -7.61 0.76
CA PHE A 5 -8.16 -6.48 1.40
C PHE A 5 -7.37 -6.10 2.66
N VAL A 6 -7.02 -4.83 2.81
CA VAL A 6 -6.41 -4.31 4.04
C VAL A 6 -7.52 -3.83 4.96
N LEU A 7 -7.64 -4.48 6.12
CA LEU A 7 -8.63 -4.16 7.14
C LEU A 7 -7.96 -3.37 8.26
N GLU A 8 -8.25 -2.08 8.32
CA GLU A 8 -7.80 -1.20 9.40
C GLU A 8 -8.76 -1.29 10.60
N LYS A 9 -8.42 -0.67 11.72
CA LYS A 9 -9.30 -0.67 12.88
C LYS A 9 -10.61 0.04 12.55
N GLY A 10 -11.71 -0.72 12.53
CA GLY A 10 -13.05 -0.20 12.23
C GLY A 10 -14.10 -1.30 12.31
N GLU A 11 -15.34 -0.92 12.04
CA GLU A 11 -16.46 -1.85 11.89
C GLU A 11 -16.76 -2.06 10.40
N TYR A 12 -16.89 -3.32 9.99
CA TYR A 12 -17.17 -3.68 8.61
C TYR A 12 -18.43 -4.56 8.55
N PRO A 13 -19.64 -3.96 8.61
CA PRO A 13 -20.88 -4.70 8.81
C PRO A 13 -21.33 -5.51 7.58
N ARG A 14 -20.79 -5.22 6.39
CA ARG A 14 -21.10 -5.90 5.13
C ARG A 14 -19.86 -6.06 4.27
N TRP A 15 -19.94 -6.97 3.30
CA TRP A 15 -18.81 -7.28 2.41
C TRP A 15 -18.37 -6.10 1.55
N ASP A 16 -19.31 -5.25 1.14
CA ASP A 16 -19.06 -4.02 0.38
C ASP A 16 -18.36 -2.95 1.22
N SER A 17 -18.36 -3.08 2.55
CA SER A 17 -17.65 -2.16 3.45
C SER A 17 -16.13 -2.40 3.47
N TRP A 18 -15.65 -3.60 3.10
CA TRP A 18 -14.22 -3.90 3.00
C TRP A 18 -13.73 -4.16 1.57
N SER A 19 -14.64 -4.43 0.64
CA SER A 19 -14.31 -4.79 -0.74
C SER A 19 -14.42 -3.60 -1.70
N ASN A 20 -13.28 -3.11 -2.16
CA ASN A 20 -13.22 -2.03 -3.17
C ASN A 20 -13.32 -2.51 -4.62
N SER A 21 -13.51 -3.81 -4.89
CA SER A 21 -13.53 -4.30 -6.28
C SER A 21 -14.79 -5.01 -6.74
N TYR A 22 -15.76 -5.33 -5.87
CA TYR A 22 -16.98 -6.06 -6.24
C TYR A 22 -16.76 -7.43 -6.95
N ARG A 23 -15.51 -7.92 -7.04
CA ARG A 23 -15.16 -9.14 -7.81
C ARG A 23 -15.20 -10.43 -6.99
N CYS A 24 -15.14 -10.34 -5.66
CA CYS A 24 -15.18 -11.48 -4.76
C CYS A 24 -15.84 -11.12 -3.42
N GLU A 25 -16.77 -11.96 -2.97
CA GLU A 25 -17.46 -11.84 -1.67
C GLU A 25 -16.83 -12.73 -0.57
N CYS A 26 -15.90 -13.62 -0.94
CA CYS A 26 -15.33 -14.61 -0.03
C CYS A 26 -14.06 -14.11 0.67
N LEU A 27 -14.09 -14.03 1.99
CA LEU A 27 -12.92 -13.87 2.85
C LEU A 27 -12.59 -15.24 3.48
N MET A 28 -11.61 -15.93 2.92
CA MET A 28 -11.28 -17.32 3.29
C MET A 28 -10.09 -17.43 4.25
N SER A 29 -9.29 -16.37 4.35
CA SER A 29 -8.11 -16.32 5.22
C SER A 29 -7.80 -14.90 5.64
N VAL A 30 -7.18 -14.76 6.81
CA VAL A 30 -6.70 -13.50 7.36
C VAL A 30 -5.34 -13.70 8.01
N ARG A 31 -4.50 -12.66 7.96
CA ARG A 31 -3.26 -12.60 8.72
C ARG A 31 -3.07 -11.20 9.28
N PRO A 32 -2.42 -11.06 10.45
CA PRO A 32 -1.89 -9.76 10.87
C PRO A 32 -0.88 -9.23 9.85
N VAL A 33 -0.90 -7.92 9.64
CA VAL A 33 0.11 -7.19 8.85
C VAL A 33 1.22 -6.75 9.80
N ARG A 34 2.48 -6.94 9.39
CA ARG A 34 3.62 -6.44 10.15
C ARG A 34 3.75 -4.95 9.90
N MET A 35 3.52 -4.14 10.93
CA MET A 35 3.78 -2.71 10.86
C MET A 35 5.28 -2.46 11.01
N ASP A 36 5.83 -1.69 10.09
CA ASP A 36 7.21 -1.20 10.15
C ASP A 36 7.20 0.22 10.76
N SER A 37 8.02 0.45 11.79
CA SER A 37 8.14 1.76 12.45
C SER A 37 9.23 2.63 11.85
N LEU A 38 9.91 2.17 10.80
CA LEU A 38 10.84 3.01 10.03
C LEU A 38 10.09 4.09 9.24
N GLU A 39 10.78 5.19 8.98
CA GLU A 39 10.31 6.30 8.14
C GLU A 39 9.72 5.76 6.81
N PRO A 40 8.42 5.97 6.54
CA PRO A 40 7.74 5.39 5.40
C PRO A 40 8.43 5.79 4.09
N THR A 41 9.03 4.83 3.41
CA THR A 41 9.71 5.03 2.13
C THR A 41 9.47 3.86 1.20
N ILE A 42 9.04 4.15 -0.03
CA ILE A 42 8.78 3.17 -1.09
C ILE A 42 9.20 3.73 -2.44
N CYS A 43 9.81 2.87 -3.27
CA CYS A 43 10.22 3.19 -4.62
C CYS A 43 9.47 2.28 -5.61
N LEU A 44 8.78 2.88 -6.57
CA LEU A 44 8.07 2.21 -7.67
C LEU A 44 8.92 2.28 -8.93
N PHE A 45 8.91 1.21 -9.73
CA PHE A 45 9.64 1.11 -10.99
C PHE A 45 8.73 0.62 -12.11
N ASP A 46 8.84 1.19 -13.31
CA ASP A 46 8.09 0.73 -14.48
C ASP A 46 8.70 -0.52 -15.13
N GLY A 47 9.98 -0.82 -14.87
CA GLY A 47 10.67 -2.03 -15.27
C GLY A 47 10.67 -3.13 -14.19
N LEU A 48 10.93 -4.37 -14.63
CA LEU A 48 11.23 -5.48 -13.73
C LEU A 48 12.62 -5.28 -13.08
N ASN A 49 12.88 -5.98 -11.98
CA ASN A 49 14.21 -5.97 -11.32
C ASN A 49 14.76 -4.58 -10.96
N PHE A 50 13.86 -3.62 -10.66
CA PHE A 50 14.20 -2.24 -10.27
C PHE A 50 14.84 -1.42 -11.40
N GLU A 51 14.51 -1.75 -12.64
CA GLU A 51 14.97 -1.04 -13.83
C GLU A 51 13.95 0.01 -14.31
N GLY A 52 14.40 0.85 -15.26
CA GLY A 52 13.55 1.82 -15.93
C GLY A 52 13.31 3.10 -15.12
N ARG A 53 12.16 3.73 -15.37
CA ARG A 53 11.74 4.94 -14.67
C ARG A 53 11.35 4.58 -13.24
N LYS A 54 11.83 5.38 -12.28
CA LYS A 54 11.49 5.23 -10.87
C LYS A 54 10.73 6.44 -10.31
N MET A 55 9.92 6.18 -9.28
CA MET A 55 9.29 7.19 -8.42
C MET A 55 9.49 6.77 -6.96
N GLU A 56 10.16 7.63 -6.19
CA GLU A 56 10.32 7.45 -4.76
C GLU A 56 9.26 8.27 -4.03
N VAL A 57 8.62 7.67 -3.04
CA VAL A 57 7.58 8.26 -2.21
C VAL A 57 8.02 8.14 -0.76
N CYS A 58 8.11 9.28 -0.08
CA CYS A 58 8.52 9.39 1.31
C CYS A 58 7.42 10.07 2.10
N ASP A 59 6.93 9.41 3.14
CA ASP A 59 5.95 9.94 4.10
C ASP A 59 4.70 10.63 3.50
N GLU A 60 4.28 10.25 2.29
CA GLU A 60 3.18 10.87 1.56
C GLU A 60 2.19 9.83 1.02
N ASP A 61 0.90 10.16 1.04
CA ASP A 61 -0.13 9.34 0.40
C ASP A 61 -0.38 9.88 -1.02
N ILE A 62 -0.36 9.01 -2.03
CA ILE A 62 -0.44 9.36 -3.45
C ILE A 62 -1.81 8.95 -4.03
N PRO A 63 -2.78 9.86 -4.15
CA PRO A 63 -4.10 9.54 -4.69
C PRO A 63 -4.09 9.31 -6.21
N SER A 64 -3.05 9.75 -6.92
CA SER A 64 -2.87 9.50 -8.35
C SER A 64 -1.39 9.56 -8.74
N LEU A 65 -0.84 8.47 -9.28
CA LEU A 65 0.53 8.44 -9.81
C LEU A 65 0.73 9.46 -10.95
N TRP A 66 -0.32 9.68 -11.75
CA TRP A 66 -0.33 10.64 -12.85
C TRP A 66 -0.07 12.08 -12.39
N SER A 67 -0.53 12.46 -11.20
CA SER A 67 -0.29 13.80 -10.64
C SER A 67 1.19 14.07 -10.35
N TYR A 68 1.99 13.01 -10.19
CA TYR A 68 3.44 13.06 -9.99
C TYR A 68 4.20 12.72 -11.28
N GLY A 69 3.50 12.71 -12.41
CA GLY A 69 4.05 12.44 -13.73
C GLY A 69 4.40 10.98 -13.99
N PHE A 70 4.08 10.05 -13.09
CA PHE A 70 4.30 8.62 -13.26
C PHE A 70 3.10 7.97 -14.00
N GLN A 71 3.32 6.83 -14.64
CA GLN A 71 2.28 6.12 -15.41
C GLN A 71 1.53 5.12 -14.52
N ASP A 72 0.60 4.37 -15.09
CA ASP A 72 -0.12 3.30 -14.38
C ASP A 72 0.60 1.95 -14.37
N HIS A 73 1.81 1.88 -14.93
CA HIS A 73 2.59 0.65 -15.08
C HIS A 73 3.72 0.58 -14.02
N VAL A 74 3.57 -0.33 -13.05
CA VAL A 74 4.54 -0.61 -11.98
C VAL A 74 4.90 -2.09 -12.01
N SER A 75 6.13 -2.39 -12.43
CA SER A 75 6.63 -3.75 -12.63
C SER A 75 7.48 -4.28 -11.50
N SER A 76 8.11 -3.40 -10.71
CA SER A 76 8.83 -3.78 -9.49
C SER A 76 8.76 -2.68 -8.42
N VAL A 77 8.96 -3.06 -7.15
CA VAL A 77 8.80 -2.19 -5.98
C VAL A 77 9.88 -2.49 -4.94
N GLN A 78 10.43 -1.43 -4.33
CA GLN A 78 11.30 -1.56 -3.14
C GLN A 78 10.69 -0.78 -1.98
N VAL A 79 10.43 -1.44 -0.87
CA VAL A 79 9.99 -0.81 0.39
C VAL A 79 11.16 -0.83 1.36
N THR A 80 11.61 0.34 1.76
CA THR A 80 12.69 0.51 2.75
C THR A 80 12.17 0.94 4.12
N GLY A 81 10.95 1.44 4.20
CA GLY A 81 10.29 1.74 5.47
C GLY A 81 8.78 1.87 5.36
N GLY A 82 8.11 1.65 6.49
CA GLY A 82 6.65 1.67 6.59
C GLY A 82 5.94 0.49 5.91
N THR A 83 4.62 0.54 5.94
CA THR A 83 3.74 -0.43 5.28
C THR A 83 2.81 0.31 4.33
N TRP A 84 2.64 -0.22 3.12
CA TRP A 84 1.96 0.49 2.04
C TRP A 84 0.87 -0.35 1.39
N VAL A 85 -0.12 0.33 0.81
CA VAL A 85 -1.15 -0.30 -0.01
C VAL A 85 -1.18 0.39 -1.36
N GLY A 86 -0.88 -0.37 -2.41
CA GLY A 86 -1.07 0.04 -3.81
C GLY A 86 -2.45 -0.33 -4.30
N TYR A 87 -2.99 0.48 -5.21
CA TYR A 87 -4.33 0.32 -5.76
C TYR A 87 -4.31 0.40 -7.28
N GLN A 88 -5.16 -0.42 -7.90
CA GLN A 88 -5.29 -0.49 -9.36
C GLN A 88 -5.70 0.84 -10.01
N TYR A 89 -6.55 1.63 -9.35
CA TYR A 89 -7.10 2.88 -9.89
C TYR A 89 -6.79 4.09 -9.00
N PRO A 90 -6.88 5.33 -9.55
CA PRO A 90 -6.75 6.54 -8.75
C PRO A 90 -7.81 6.65 -7.65
N GLY A 91 -7.44 7.30 -6.55
CA GLY A 91 -8.30 7.51 -5.39
C GLY A 91 -8.53 6.25 -4.56
N TYR A 92 -7.53 5.36 -4.49
CA TYR A 92 -7.54 4.15 -3.65
C TYR A 92 -8.63 3.14 -4.01
N ARG A 93 -8.87 2.96 -5.31
CA ARG A 93 -9.96 2.11 -5.86
C ARG A 93 -9.42 0.87 -6.58
N GLY A 94 -10.29 -0.13 -6.72
CA GLY A 94 -9.99 -1.39 -7.39
C GLY A 94 -9.25 -2.38 -6.48
N ASN A 95 -8.46 -3.25 -7.10
CA ASN A 95 -7.66 -4.25 -6.38
C ASN A 95 -6.63 -3.58 -5.46
N GLN A 96 -6.40 -4.17 -4.29
CA GLN A 96 -5.43 -3.71 -3.29
C GLN A 96 -4.23 -4.64 -3.25
N TYR A 97 -3.04 -4.08 -3.10
CA TYR A 97 -1.77 -4.80 -3.02
C TYR A 97 -1.00 -4.33 -1.80
N LEU A 98 -0.71 -5.26 -0.88
CA LEU A 98 0.02 -4.97 0.35
C LEU A 98 1.53 -5.04 0.09
N PHE A 99 2.24 -3.99 0.49
CA PHE A 99 3.70 -3.92 0.45
C PHE A 99 4.23 -3.74 1.88
N GLU A 100 4.89 -4.79 2.38
CA GLU A 100 5.67 -4.76 3.62
C GLU A 100 7.15 -4.48 3.26
N ASN A 101 8.00 -4.24 4.26
CA ASN A 101 9.43 -4.04 4.06
C ASN A 101 10.03 -5.18 3.20
N GLY A 102 10.70 -4.83 2.10
CA GLY A 102 11.20 -5.83 1.17
C GLY A 102 11.40 -5.33 -0.26
N ALA A 103 11.83 -6.25 -1.12
CA ALA A 103 12.15 -6.00 -2.52
C ALA A 103 11.36 -6.95 -3.40
N TYR A 104 10.51 -6.40 -4.26
CA TYR A 104 9.58 -7.11 -5.12
C TYR A 104 9.99 -6.90 -6.58
N LYS A 105 10.65 -7.88 -7.19
CA LYS A 105 11.28 -7.73 -8.52
C LYS A 105 10.30 -7.89 -9.68
N HIS A 106 9.13 -8.44 -9.41
CA HIS A 106 8.09 -8.71 -10.39
C HIS A 106 6.68 -8.58 -9.76
N TRP A 107 5.68 -8.12 -10.54
CA TRP A 107 4.32 -7.86 -10.02
C TRP A 107 3.58 -9.05 -9.41
N ASN A 108 3.85 -10.25 -9.91
CA ASN A 108 3.42 -11.51 -9.29
C ASN A 108 3.80 -11.64 -7.81
N GLU A 109 4.87 -11.00 -7.33
CA GLU A 109 5.34 -11.10 -5.95
C GLU A 109 4.41 -10.39 -4.94
N TRP A 110 3.62 -9.40 -5.39
CA TRP A 110 2.55 -8.80 -4.59
C TRP A 110 1.15 -9.28 -5.01
N GLY A 111 1.07 -10.37 -5.78
CA GLY A 111 -0.19 -11.02 -6.13
C GLY A 111 -1.06 -10.27 -7.13
N ALA A 112 -0.50 -9.31 -7.89
CA ALA A 112 -1.22 -8.65 -8.96
C ALA A 112 -1.29 -9.52 -10.23
N PRO A 113 -2.41 -9.50 -10.98
CA PRO A 113 -2.53 -10.21 -12.26
C PRO A 113 -1.78 -9.51 -13.40
N ASP A 114 -1.61 -8.20 -13.29
CA ASP A 114 -0.94 -7.31 -14.24
C ASP A 114 -0.26 -6.17 -13.47
N PRO A 115 0.75 -5.49 -14.06
CA PRO A 115 1.53 -4.45 -13.38
C PRO A 115 0.79 -3.11 -13.25
N GLN A 116 -0.53 -3.10 -13.05
CA GLN A 116 -1.30 -1.86 -12.93
C GLN A 116 -1.41 -1.36 -11.50
N ILE A 117 -0.83 -0.18 -11.22
CA ILE A 117 -0.98 0.58 -9.98
C ILE A 117 -1.15 2.06 -10.33
N GLN A 118 -2.12 2.74 -9.73
CA GLN A 118 -2.42 4.16 -10.01
C GLN A 118 -2.59 5.02 -8.76
N SER A 119 -2.68 4.43 -7.58
CA SER A 119 -2.60 5.17 -6.32
C SER A 119 -1.97 4.31 -5.22
N LEU A 120 -1.45 4.99 -4.21
CA LEU A 120 -0.63 4.40 -3.16
C LEU A 120 -0.89 5.14 -1.85
N ARG A 121 -1.03 4.43 -0.73
CA ARG A 121 -1.11 5.07 0.59
C ARG A 121 -0.32 4.30 1.63
N ARG A 122 0.01 4.96 2.73
CA ARG A 122 0.54 4.32 3.92
C ARG A 122 -0.58 3.64 4.71
N VAL A 123 -0.25 2.52 5.33
CA VAL A 123 -1.05 1.95 6.43
C VAL A 123 -0.59 2.64 7.71
N LYS A 124 -1.49 3.37 8.37
CA LYS A 124 -1.16 4.11 9.59
C LYS A 124 -1.62 3.31 10.80
N ASP A 125 -0.72 3.05 11.74
CA ASP A 125 -1.13 2.57 13.05
C ASP A 125 -1.67 3.77 13.85
N LEU A 126 -2.95 3.70 14.25
CA LEU A 126 -3.55 4.72 15.11
C LEU A 126 -2.87 4.80 16.48
N LEU A 127 -2.10 3.80 16.88
CA LEU A 127 -1.37 3.78 18.15
C LEU A 127 -0.04 4.55 18.09
N THR A 128 0.67 4.58 16.96
CA THR A 128 1.93 5.35 16.84
C THR A 128 1.70 6.86 16.85
N HIS A 129 0.60 7.35 16.26
CA HIS A 129 0.22 8.77 16.34
C HIS A 129 -0.08 9.27 17.76
N ARG A 130 -0.31 8.38 18.75
CA ARG A 130 -0.48 8.81 20.15
C ARG A 130 0.85 8.99 20.89
N ARG A 131 1.97 8.54 20.33
CA ARG A 131 3.27 8.59 21.01
C ARG A 131 4.00 9.93 20.80
N ASP A 132 3.75 10.60 19.68
CA ASP A 132 4.33 11.91 19.37
C ASP A 132 3.63 13.10 20.07
N GLY A 133 2.66 12.83 20.95
CA GLY A 133 1.86 13.83 21.65
C GLY A 133 2.25 14.12 23.11
N PHE A 134 3.39 13.61 23.59
CA PHE A 134 3.89 13.90 24.93
C PHE A 134 5.28 14.53 24.89
N GLU A 135 5.34 15.80 24.48
CA GLU A 135 6.45 16.65 24.92
C GLU A 135 6.33 16.88 26.44
N THR A 136 7.45 16.67 27.12
CA THR A 136 7.65 16.82 28.55
C THR A 136 7.30 18.24 29.00
N ALA A 137 6.19 18.39 29.72
CA ALA A 137 6.01 19.51 30.64
C ALA A 137 6.87 19.24 31.88
N THR A 138 8.10 19.75 31.88
CA THR A 138 8.87 19.93 33.10
C THR A 138 8.36 21.19 33.79
N VAL A 139 7.90 21.05 35.03
CA VAL A 139 7.80 22.14 36.00
C VAL A 139 8.70 21.79 37.17
#